data_AF-A0A350R0S2-F1
#
_entry.id   AF-A0A350R0S2-F1
#
_cell.length_a   1.000
_cell.length_b   1.000
_cell.length_c   1.000
_cell.angle_alpha   90.00
_cell.angle_beta   90.00
_cell.angle_gamma   90.00
#
_symmetry.space_group_name_H-M   'P 1'
#
loop_
_entity.id
_entity.type
_entity.pdbx_description
1 polymer ?
#
loop_
_entity_poly.entity_id
_entity_poly.type
_entity_poly.pdbx_seq_one_letter_code
_entity_poly.pdbx_strand_id
1 'polypeptide(L)'
;MLKKVPVLGEIPLLGALFRSKNEKGQKREVIIVITPSVLPDESPSHEAMPKDEDLFDRFGHRLFRDAYRIRSEDTFDLRYLTENKGLRRLQEVADRIVTDHRQLENSYPYENFAKGAVPGEGALVRRQIYEVLKRQDAAKVLDREKLIFFRRDEALGSGFKVRFLADYLRQEAPFVLTEKGDGRAVGLCFRMTRDAMGAEELLEEPVPEIKVVSCPDERSWRQLLMASNKSKGWKGRKQVIFLRHLGDLERLKHAVLMKKIISLNTADYILKLKNFTRGRLLRMPTVREEDVELIDADVATCFYHSELYYPALQEALQIDYQALRRALEGSPYGKGIIHP
;
A
#
# COMPACT_ATOMS: atom_id res chain seq x y z
N MET A 1 -30.87 43.26 16.18
CA MET A 1 -30.88 44.62 15.57
C MET A 1 -32.19 45.32 15.92
N LEU A 2 -32.14 46.59 16.30
CA LEU A 2 -33.33 47.40 16.62
C LEU A 2 -33.68 48.27 15.40
N LYS A 3 -34.86 48.09 14.82
CA LYS A 3 -35.39 48.95 13.76
C LYS A 3 -36.42 49.89 14.40
N LYS A 4 -36.33 51.20 14.12
CA LYS A 4 -37.27 52.21 14.63
C LYS A 4 -37.65 53.21 13.52
N VAL A 5 -38.89 53.69 13.55
CA VAL A 5 -39.32 54.84 12.72
C VAL A 5 -38.77 56.12 13.36
N PRO A 6 -38.04 56.99 12.63
CA PRO A 6 -37.50 58.23 13.19
C PRO A 6 -38.61 59.13 13.77
N VAL A 7 -38.32 59.89 14.84
CA VAL A 7 -39.26 60.75 15.59
C VAL A 7 -40.36 59.98 16.34
N LEU A 8 -41.20 59.20 15.65
CA LEU A 8 -42.30 58.44 16.25
C LEU A 8 -41.81 57.34 17.19
N GLY A 9 -40.67 56.73 16.87
CA GLY A 9 -40.03 55.75 17.72
C GLY A 9 -39.39 56.34 18.98
N GLU A 10 -39.33 57.65 19.18
CA GLU A 10 -38.65 58.29 20.34
C GLU A 10 -39.62 58.87 21.38
N ILE A 11 -40.93 58.84 21.10
CA ILE A 11 -41.97 59.34 21.99
C ILE A 11 -42.01 58.51 23.28
N PRO A 12 -41.87 59.13 24.47
CA PRO A 12 -42.13 58.47 25.75
C PRO A 12 -43.56 57.91 25.77
N LEU A 13 -43.76 56.72 26.36
CA LEU A 13 -45.04 55.99 26.37
C LEU A 13 -45.47 55.34 25.04
N LEU A 14 -45.48 56.08 23.92
CA LEU A 14 -46.04 55.59 22.64
C LEU A 14 -45.01 55.03 21.65
N GLY A 15 -43.72 55.33 21.83
CA GLY A 15 -42.65 54.93 20.90
C GLY A 15 -42.43 53.42 20.82
N ALA A 16 -42.94 52.63 21.78
CA ALA A 16 -42.86 51.18 21.75
C ALA A 16 -43.65 50.56 20.58
N LEU A 17 -44.74 51.19 20.13
CA LEU A 17 -45.54 50.74 18.98
C LEU A 17 -44.82 50.91 17.63
N PHE A 18 -43.78 51.74 17.58
CA PHE A 18 -43.03 52.10 16.38
C PHE A 18 -41.58 51.58 16.40
N ARG A 19 -41.26 50.63 17.30
CA ARG A 19 -39.97 49.94 17.39
C ARG A 19 -40.15 48.44 17.16
N SER A 20 -39.25 47.84 16.39
CA SER A 20 -39.16 46.39 16.23
C SER A 20 -37.78 45.93 16.71
N LYS A 21 -37.76 45.10 17.76
CA LYS A 21 -36.55 44.47 18.28
C LYS A 21 -36.60 42.99 17.92
N ASN A 22 -35.67 42.55 17.07
CA ASN A 22 -35.50 41.13 16.77
C ASN A 22 -34.22 40.65 17.47
N GLU A 23 -34.40 39.92 18.57
CA GLU A 23 -33.34 39.23 19.31
C GLU A 23 -33.43 37.73 19.01
N LYS A 24 -32.51 37.22 18.19
CA LYS A 24 -32.33 35.79 17.97
C LYS A 24 -31.17 35.31 18.85
N GLY A 25 -31.50 34.69 19.98
CA GLY A 25 -30.53 33.93 20.77
C GLY A 25 -30.45 32.50 20.23
N GLN A 26 -29.29 32.09 19.71
CA GLN A 26 -29.06 30.71 19.30
C GLN A 26 -28.26 30.02 20.42
N LYS A 27 -28.93 29.16 21.21
CA LYS A 27 -28.23 28.26 22.15
C LYS A 27 -27.89 26.98 21.40
N ARG A 28 -26.59 26.69 21.29
CA ARG A 28 -26.09 25.39 20.82
C ARG A 28 -25.63 24.61 22.03
N GLU A 29 -26.27 23.48 22.27
CA GLU A 29 -25.84 22.49 23.26
C GLU A 29 -25.22 21.33 22.50
N VAL A 30 -23.99 20.96 22.87
CA VAL A 30 -23.29 19.79 22.32
C VAL A 30 -23.14 18.82 23.47
N ILE A 31 -23.86 17.71 23.42
CA ILE A 31 -23.76 16.63 24.38
C ILE A 31 -22.84 15.57 23.78
N ILE A 32 -21.70 15.31 24.42
CA ILE A 32 -20.78 14.24 24.04
C ILE A 32 -20.91 13.16 25.10
N VAL A 33 -21.54 12.04 24.74
CA VAL A 33 -21.64 10.85 25.60
C VAL A 33 -20.52 9.89 25.20
N ILE A 34 -19.69 9.50 26.16
CA ILE A 34 -18.64 8.50 25.98
C ILE A 34 -18.96 7.33 26.91
N THR A 35 -19.32 6.18 26.33
CA THR A 35 -19.52 4.94 27.08
C THR A 35 -18.32 4.03 26.79
N PRO A 36 -17.35 3.92 27.71
CA PRO A 36 -16.23 2.99 27.52
C PRO A 36 -16.72 1.54 27.64
N SER A 37 -16.19 0.66 26.81
CA SER A 37 -16.40 -0.79 26.88
C SER A 37 -15.07 -1.52 26.89
N VAL A 38 -14.95 -2.61 27.66
CA VAL A 38 -13.77 -3.48 27.65
C VAL A 38 -13.81 -4.37 26.41
N LEU A 39 -12.74 -4.38 25.61
CA LEU A 39 -12.62 -5.21 24.41
C LEU A 39 -11.97 -6.56 24.77
N PRO A 40 -12.64 -7.71 24.59
CA PRO A 40 -12.01 -9.02 24.70
C PRO A 40 -10.93 -9.23 23.63
N ASP A 41 -9.83 -9.91 23.98
CA ASP A 41 -8.67 -10.11 23.11
C ASP A 41 -8.95 -10.95 21.84
N GLU A 42 -10.07 -11.70 21.76
CA GLU A 42 -10.26 -12.76 20.75
C GLU A 42 -11.61 -12.77 19.99
N SER A 43 -12.32 -11.65 19.81
CA SER A 43 -13.49 -11.64 18.90
C SER A 43 -13.33 -10.67 17.71
N PRO A 44 -13.43 -11.14 16.45
CA PRO A 44 -13.19 -10.32 15.26
C PRO A 44 -14.29 -9.27 14.96
N SER A 45 -15.37 -9.25 15.74
CA SER A 45 -16.47 -8.29 15.60
C SER A 45 -17.09 -7.98 16.96
N HIS A 46 -16.92 -6.75 17.44
CA HIS A 46 -17.57 -6.25 18.65
C HIS A 46 -18.68 -5.26 18.30
N GLU A 47 -19.72 -5.16 19.13
CA GLU A 47 -20.81 -4.19 18.98
C GLU A 47 -20.33 -2.72 18.99
N ALA A 48 -19.15 -2.46 19.57
CA ALA A 48 -18.50 -1.16 19.56
C ALA A 48 -17.76 -0.82 18.25
N MET A 49 -17.63 -1.77 17.31
CA MET A 49 -17.04 -1.46 16.00
C MET A 49 -18.01 -0.63 15.15
N PRO A 50 -17.55 0.50 14.57
CA PRO A 50 -18.37 1.27 13.64
C PRO A 50 -18.83 0.40 12.47
N LYS A 51 -20.06 0.63 12.00
CA LYS A 51 -20.56 0.00 10.78
C LYS A 51 -19.67 0.36 9.59
N ASP A 52 -19.57 -0.57 8.66
CA ASP A 52 -18.82 -0.46 7.39
C ASP A 52 -19.52 0.50 6.39
N GLU A 53 -19.67 1.77 6.81
CA GLU A 53 -20.27 2.87 6.06
C GLU A 53 -19.23 3.98 5.78
N ASP A 54 -19.26 4.55 4.57
CA ASP A 54 -18.32 5.59 4.09
C ASP A 54 -18.35 6.88 4.90
N LEU A 55 -19.48 7.18 5.56
CA LEU A 55 -19.64 8.38 6.40
C LEU A 55 -18.64 8.45 7.56
N PHE A 56 -18.11 7.30 8.01
CA PHE A 56 -17.12 7.23 9.08
C PHE A 56 -15.68 7.50 8.61
N ASP A 57 -15.45 7.51 7.31
CA ASP A 57 -14.15 7.83 6.73
C ASP A 57 -13.98 9.36 6.63
N ARG A 58 -12.73 9.82 6.84
CA ARG A 58 -12.42 11.25 6.77
C ARG A 58 -11.78 11.54 5.43
N PHE A 59 -12.52 12.22 4.55
CA PHE A 59 -12.07 12.61 3.22
C PHE A 59 -12.25 14.12 2.97
N GLY A 60 -11.35 14.71 2.17
CA GLY A 60 -11.54 16.07 1.63
C GLY A 60 -11.31 17.20 2.63
N HIS A 61 -10.63 16.95 3.74
CA HIS A 61 -10.28 17.99 4.70
C HIS A 61 -9.04 18.77 4.26
N ARG A 62 -9.10 20.11 4.29
CA ARG A 62 -7.94 20.97 4.02
C ARG A 62 -6.84 20.92 5.09
N LEU A 63 -7.21 20.55 6.33
CA LEU A 63 -6.33 20.64 7.51
C LEU A 63 -5.87 19.27 8.05
N PHE A 64 -6.62 18.20 7.78
CA PHE A 64 -6.31 16.86 8.28
C PHE A 64 -6.14 15.91 7.11
N ARG A 65 -5.21 14.95 7.24
CA ARG A 65 -5.00 13.93 6.22
C ARG A 65 -6.19 12.99 6.17
N ASP A 66 -6.47 12.51 4.96
CA ASP A 66 -7.51 11.53 4.75
C ASP A 66 -7.14 10.20 5.41
N ALA A 67 -8.14 9.55 5.98
CA ALA A 67 -7.98 8.27 6.65
C ALA A 67 -9.15 7.36 6.29
N TYR A 68 -8.80 6.15 5.89
CA TYR A 68 -9.74 5.10 5.53
C TYR A 68 -9.76 4.03 6.62
N ARG A 69 -10.94 3.64 7.10
CA ARG A 69 -11.06 2.53 8.05
C ARG A 69 -11.12 1.19 7.31
N ILE A 70 -10.19 0.29 7.61
CA ILE A 70 -10.16 -1.06 7.03
C ILE A 70 -11.44 -1.81 7.42
N ARG A 71 -12.15 -2.33 6.43
CA ARG A 71 -13.43 -3.04 6.59
C ARG A 71 -13.23 -4.56 6.52
N SER A 72 -14.29 -5.30 6.80
CA SER A 72 -14.26 -6.77 6.71
C SER A 72 -13.90 -7.27 5.33
N GLU A 73 -14.49 -6.69 4.30
CA GLU A 73 -14.31 -7.03 2.89
C GLU A 73 -12.89 -6.71 2.38
N ASP A 74 -12.15 -5.84 3.06
CA ASP A 74 -10.75 -5.50 2.74
C ASP A 74 -9.76 -6.54 3.30
N THR A 75 -10.23 -7.42 4.17
CA THR A 75 -9.43 -8.47 4.80
C THR A 75 -9.68 -9.84 4.19
N PHE A 76 -8.62 -10.62 4.00
CA PHE A 76 -8.72 -11.99 3.51
C PHE A 76 -8.95 -12.96 4.68
N ASP A 77 -9.68 -14.04 4.44
CA ASP A 77 -9.71 -15.18 5.36
C ASP A 77 -8.40 -15.96 5.22
N LEU A 78 -7.53 -15.81 6.22
CA LEU A 78 -6.21 -16.42 6.25
C LEU A 78 -6.11 -17.60 7.21
N ARG A 79 -7.25 -18.17 7.65
CA ARG A 79 -7.26 -19.32 8.57
C ARG A 79 -6.43 -20.49 8.07
N TYR A 80 -6.45 -20.76 6.76
CA TYR A 80 -5.62 -21.81 6.15
C TYR A 80 -4.11 -21.63 6.40
N LEU A 81 -3.66 -20.39 6.62
CA LEU A 81 -2.27 -20.02 6.87
C LEU A 81 -2.01 -19.88 8.38
N THR A 82 -2.86 -19.13 9.10
CA THR A 82 -2.69 -18.87 10.54
C THR A 82 -3.01 -20.07 11.42
N GLU A 83 -3.78 -21.05 10.94
CA GLU A 83 -4.07 -22.33 11.62
C GLU A 83 -3.21 -23.48 11.09
N ASN A 84 -2.28 -23.21 10.16
CA ASN A 84 -1.37 -24.22 9.67
C ASN A 84 -0.43 -24.69 10.79
N LYS A 85 -0.58 -25.96 11.20
CA LYS A 85 0.21 -26.56 12.30
C LYS A 85 1.72 -26.50 12.03
N GLY A 86 2.12 -26.67 10.78
CA GLY A 86 3.53 -26.62 10.39
C GLY A 86 4.10 -25.22 10.59
N LEU A 87 3.41 -24.19 10.10
CA LEU A 87 3.81 -22.80 10.30
C LEU A 87 3.84 -22.43 11.79
N ARG A 88 2.79 -22.75 12.55
CA ARG A 88 2.74 -22.47 14.00
C ARG A 88 3.94 -23.05 14.75
N ARG A 89 4.31 -24.30 14.44
CA ARG A 89 5.48 -24.94 15.06
C ARG A 89 6.79 -24.21 14.75
N LEU A 90 6.94 -23.69 13.53
CA LEU A 90 8.12 -22.89 13.15
C LEU A 90 8.12 -21.54 13.88
N GLN A 91 6.97 -20.89 13.99
CA GLN A 91 6.81 -19.64 14.72
C GLN A 91 7.12 -19.82 16.21
N GLU A 92 6.63 -20.89 16.85
CA GLU A 92 6.93 -21.22 18.25
C GLU A 92 8.44 -21.38 18.50
N VAL A 93 9.15 -22.04 17.58
CA VAL A 93 10.61 -22.17 17.69
C VAL A 93 11.33 -20.85 17.43
N ALA A 94 10.90 -20.07 16.44
CA ALA A 94 11.46 -18.73 16.22
C ALA A 94 11.24 -17.83 17.44
N ASP A 95 10.04 -17.84 18.04
CA ASP A 95 9.67 -17.10 19.24
C ASP A 95 10.54 -17.47 20.43
N ARG A 96 10.79 -18.76 20.63
CA ARG A 96 11.71 -19.23 21.66
C ARG A 96 13.13 -18.72 21.42
N ILE A 97 13.64 -18.83 20.20
CA ILE A 97 15.00 -18.38 19.86
C ILE A 97 15.16 -16.87 20.09
N VAL A 98 14.22 -16.04 19.66
CA VAL A 98 14.33 -14.58 19.85
C VAL A 98 14.07 -14.17 21.30
N THR A 99 13.38 -15.00 22.09
CA THR A 99 13.26 -14.81 23.55
C THR A 99 14.58 -15.08 24.23
N ASP A 100 15.23 -16.20 23.91
CA ASP A 100 16.52 -16.62 24.47
C ASP A 100 17.68 -15.74 23.95
N HIS A 101 17.55 -15.20 22.73
CA HIS A 101 18.55 -14.40 22.04
C HIS A 101 17.93 -13.16 21.38
N ARG A 102 17.66 -12.13 22.18
CA ARG A 102 16.98 -10.88 21.77
C ARG A 102 17.61 -10.19 20.55
N GLN A 103 18.92 -10.31 20.37
CA GLN A 103 19.64 -9.75 19.21
C GLN A 103 19.22 -10.38 17.87
N LEU A 104 18.61 -11.57 17.90
CA LEU A 104 18.17 -12.27 16.69
C LEU A 104 16.77 -11.85 16.23
N GLU A 105 16.05 -11.04 17.02
CA GLU A 105 14.64 -10.68 16.75
C GLU A 105 14.41 -10.09 15.36
N ASN A 106 15.28 -9.16 14.93
CA ASN A 106 15.22 -8.49 13.63
C ASN A 106 16.26 -9.04 12.65
N SER A 107 16.66 -10.29 12.83
CA SER A 107 17.64 -10.94 11.96
C SER A 107 16.97 -12.01 11.12
N TYR A 108 17.30 -12.03 9.84
CA TYR A 108 16.88 -13.09 8.94
C TYR A 108 17.49 -14.44 9.38
N PRO A 109 16.72 -15.54 9.41
CA PRO A 109 15.32 -15.68 8.98
C PRO A 109 14.28 -15.50 10.09
N TYR A 110 14.69 -15.30 11.35
CA TYR A 110 13.79 -15.32 12.52
C TYR A 110 12.71 -14.24 12.49
N GLU A 111 13.04 -13.04 11.98
CA GLU A 111 12.12 -11.91 11.85
C GLU A 111 10.86 -12.22 11.00
N ASN A 112 10.94 -13.23 10.13
CA ASN A 112 9.84 -13.65 9.24
C ASN A 112 8.95 -14.73 9.86
N PHE A 113 9.28 -15.24 11.05
CA PHE A 113 8.47 -16.23 11.76
C PHE A 113 8.08 -15.77 13.17
N ALA A 114 8.93 -15.02 13.85
CA ALA A 114 8.68 -14.59 15.22
C ALA A 114 7.52 -13.58 15.33
N LYS A 115 6.88 -13.54 16.50
CA LYS A 115 5.82 -12.62 16.89
C LYS A 115 4.64 -12.62 15.92
N GLY A 116 4.27 -13.82 15.47
CA GLY A 116 3.19 -14.05 14.52
C GLY A 116 3.45 -13.55 13.10
N ALA A 117 4.71 -13.25 12.76
CA ALA A 117 5.09 -12.93 11.38
C ALA A 117 4.90 -14.14 10.48
N VAL A 118 4.53 -13.88 9.24
CA VAL A 118 4.35 -14.92 8.22
C VAL A 118 5.28 -14.62 7.05
N PRO A 119 6.09 -15.58 6.57
CA PRO A 119 6.94 -15.37 5.40
C PRO A 119 6.15 -14.86 4.21
N GLY A 120 6.59 -13.76 3.60
CA GLY A 120 5.92 -13.16 2.45
C GLY A 120 4.61 -12.41 2.76
N GLU A 121 4.26 -12.19 4.04
CA GLU A 121 3.03 -11.51 4.44
C GLU A 121 2.81 -10.13 3.81
N GLY A 122 3.90 -9.41 3.50
CA GLY A 122 3.83 -8.13 2.82
C GLY A 122 3.21 -8.21 1.42
N ALA A 123 3.27 -9.35 0.72
CA ALA A 123 2.60 -9.54 -0.55
C ALA A 123 1.07 -9.60 -0.38
N LEU A 124 0.59 -10.29 0.66
CA LEU A 124 -0.83 -10.35 1.02
C LEU A 124 -1.35 -8.95 1.40
N VAL A 125 -0.63 -8.24 2.27
CA VAL A 125 -1.06 -6.89 2.68
C VAL A 125 -1.10 -5.92 1.49
N ARG A 126 -0.09 -5.96 0.60
CA ARG A 126 -0.12 -5.14 -0.63
C ARG A 126 -1.35 -5.43 -1.48
N ARG A 127 -1.72 -6.71 -1.62
CA ARG A 127 -2.94 -7.09 -2.34
C ARG A 127 -4.21 -6.57 -1.64
N GLN A 128 -4.26 -6.59 -0.31
CA GLN A 128 -5.39 -6.03 0.45
C GLN A 128 -5.49 -4.51 0.26
N ILE A 129 -4.36 -3.78 0.33
CA ILE A 129 -4.31 -2.34 0.03
C ILE A 129 -4.74 -2.06 -1.41
N TYR A 130 -4.33 -2.89 -2.37
CA TYR A 130 -4.75 -2.76 -3.76
C TYR A 130 -6.27 -2.86 -3.92
N GLU A 131 -6.92 -3.80 -3.24
CA GLU A 131 -8.38 -3.96 -3.28
C GLU A 131 -9.10 -2.76 -2.63
N VAL A 132 -8.56 -2.21 -1.54
CA VAL A 132 -9.05 -0.94 -0.96
C VAL A 132 -9.00 0.17 -2.01
N LEU A 133 -7.84 0.38 -2.64
CA LEU A 133 -7.65 1.43 -3.64
C LEU A 133 -8.59 1.28 -4.84
N LYS A 134 -8.80 0.04 -5.30
CA LYS A 134 -9.68 -0.28 -6.43
C LYS A 134 -11.14 0.02 -6.11
N ARG A 135 -11.60 -0.28 -4.90
CA ARG A 135 -12.99 0.00 -4.46
C ARG A 135 -13.25 1.49 -4.30
N GLN A 136 -12.26 2.21 -3.78
CA GLN A 136 -12.32 3.66 -3.60
C GLN A 136 -12.10 4.43 -4.91
N ASP A 137 -11.81 3.73 -6.02
CA ASP A 137 -11.56 4.34 -7.34
C ASP A 137 -10.46 5.42 -7.29
N ALA A 138 -9.52 5.26 -6.34
CA ALA A 138 -8.57 6.29 -5.95
C ALA A 138 -7.58 6.63 -7.07
N ALA A 139 -7.37 5.70 -8.01
CA ALA A 139 -6.50 5.90 -9.16
C ALA A 139 -6.99 7.00 -10.10
N LYS A 140 -8.28 7.36 -10.12
CA LYS A 140 -8.79 8.44 -11.00
C LYS A 140 -8.11 9.79 -10.78
N VAL A 141 -7.66 10.06 -9.56
CA VAL A 141 -7.01 11.33 -9.19
C VAL A 141 -5.60 11.45 -9.79
N LEU A 142 -4.95 10.33 -10.13
CA LEU A 142 -3.67 10.38 -10.83
C LEU A 142 -3.85 10.65 -12.32
N ASP A 143 -3.23 11.73 -12.77
CA ASP A 143 -3.04 11.98 -14.18
C ASP A 143 -1.94 11.07 -14.76
N ARG A 144 -2.29 10.31 -15.80
CA ARG A 144 -1.36 9.44 -16.52
C ARG A 144 -0.22 10.22 -17.18
N GLU A 145 -0.45 11.49 -17.50
CA GLU A 145 0.54 12.38 -18.10
C GLU A 145 1.61 12.80 -17.09
N LYS A 146 1.39 12.54 -15.79
CA LYS A 146 2.31 12.92 -14.71
C LYS A 146 3.13 11.76 -14.16
N LEU A 147 3.03 10.58 -14.76
CA LEU A 147 3.89 9.46 -14.43
C LEU A 147 5.26 9.61 -15.12
N ILE A 148 6.35 9.49 -14.36
CA ILE A 148 7.71 9.63 -14.86
C ILE A 148 8.58 8.42 -14.51
N PHE A 149 9.65 8.24 -15.28
CA PHE A 149 10.76 7.33 -14.97
C PHE A 149 12.08 7.98 -15.41
N PHE A 150 13.21 7.51 -14.89
CA PHE A 150 14.52 8.05 -15.28
C PHE A 150 15.10 7.32 -16.49
N ARG A 151 15.92 8.02 -17.26
CA ARG A 151 16.79 7.47 -18.30
C ARG A 151 18.22 7.91 -18.07
N ARG A 152 19.19 7.10 -18.49
CA ARG A 152 20.60 7.50 -18.49
C ARG A 152 20.80 8.72 -19.41
N ASP A 153 21.60 9.67 -18.95
CA ASP A 153 22.05 10.78 -19.77
C ASP A 153 23.35 10.38 -20.51
N GLU A 154 23.21 9.99 -21.77
CA GLU A 154 24.34 9.58 -22.61
C GLU A 154 25.33 10.73 -22.89
N ALA A 155 24.91 11.99 -22.73
CA ALA A 155 25.76 13.14 -23.04
C ALA A 155 26.75 13.50 -21.92
N LEU A 156 26.39 13.25 -20.66
CA LEU A 156 27.20 13.62 -19.49
C LEU A 156 27.93 12.41 -18.87
N GLY A 157 27.62 11.17 -19.27
CA GLY A 157 28.20 9.94 -18.75
C GLY A 157 27.86 9.61 -17.29
N SER A 158 27.44 10.62 -16.51
CA SER A 158 26.99 10.54 -15.12
C SER A 158 25.79 11.47 -14.93
N GLY A 159 24.58 10.95 -15.11
CA GLY A 159 23.36 11.73 -14.96
C GLY A 159 22.10 10.99 -15.40
N PHE A 160 20.95 11.50 -14.94
CA PHE A 160 19.64 10.98 -15.31
C PHE A 160 18.78 12.09 -15.91
N LYS A 161 18.03 11.73 -16.96
CA LYS A 161 16.96 12.56 -17.52
C LYS A 161 15.61 11.99 -17.11
N VAL A 162 14.71 12.88 -16.73
CA VAL A 162 13.30 12.54 -16.47
C VAL A 162 12.60 12.34 -17.83
N ARG A 163 11.86 11.24 -17.98
CA ARG A 163 10.96 11.04 -19.12
C ARG A 163 9.55 10.74 -18.61
N PHE A 164 8.57 11.43 -19.17
CA PHE A 164 7.16 11.12 -18.94
C PHE A 164 6.79 9.80 -19.61
N LEU A 165 6.08 8.95 -18.87
CA LEU A 165 5.62 7.65 -19.37
C LEU A 165 4.68 7.84 -20.55
N ALA A 166 3.74 8.78 -20.49
CA ALA A 166 2.79 9.03 -21.56
C ALA A 166 3.49 9.36 -22.89
N ASP A 167 4.50 10.23 -22.86
CA ASP A 167 5.29 10.58 -24.05
C ASP A 167 6.09 9.39 -24.58
N TYR A 168 6.65 8.58 -23.67
CA TYR A 168 7.28 7.32 -24.06
C TYR A 168 6.31 6.37 -24.77
N LEU A 169 5.12 6.17 -24.22
CA LEU A 169 4.14 5.26 -24.79
C LEU A 169 3.64 5.76 -26.15
N ARG A 170 3.35 7.05 -26.32
CA ARG A 170 2.94 7.60 -27.63
C ARG A 170 3.96 7.35 -28.73
N GLN A 171 5.25 7.47 -28.40
CA GLN A 171 6.34 7.37 -29.38
C GLN A 171 6.76 5.92 -29.65
N GLU A 172 6.89 5.11 -28.59
CA GLU A 172 7.60 3.83 -28.66
C GLU A 172 6.67 2.61 -28.45
N ALA A 173 5.56 2.80 -27.75
CA ALA A 173 4.65 1.72 -27.37
C ALA A 173 3.15 2.14 -27.42
N PRO A 174 2.66 2.69 -28.55
CA PRO A 174 1.31 3.26 -28.61
C PRO A 174 0.21 2.20 -28.43
N PHE A 175 0.54 0.93 -28.64
CA PHE A 175 -0.37 -0.20 -28.39
C PHE A 175 -0.89 -0.24 -26.95
N VAL A 176 -0.09 0.22 -25.97
CA VAL A 176 -0.49 0.28 -24.55
C VAL A 176 -1.63 1.29 -24.32
N LEU A 177 -1.75 2.30 -25.18
CA LEU A 177 -2.77 3.33 -25.08
C LEU A 177 -4.13 2.90 -25.66
N THR A 178 -4.26 1.63 -26.05
CA THR A 178 -5.51 1.05 -26.55
C THR A 178 -6.20 0.21 -25.47
N GLU A 179 -7.50 -0.07 -25.63
CA GLU A 179 -8.24 -0.90 -24.67
C GLU A 179 -7.79 -2.36 -24.65
N LYS A 180 -7.40 -2.92 -25.80
CA LYS A 180 -7.09 -4.35 -25.95
C LYS A 180 -5.59 -4.66 -26.08
N GLY A 181 -4.77 -3.67 -26.40
CA GLY A 181 -3.40 -3.89 -26.84
C GLY A 181 -3.35 -4.53 -28.24
N ASP A 182 -2.16 -4.93 -28.67
CA ASP A 182 -1.93 -5.56 -29.98
C ASP A 182 -1.20 -6.91 -29.87
N GLY A 183 -1.18 -7.50 -28.68
CA GLY A 183 -0.44 -8.72 -28.38
C GLY A 183 1.04 -8.49 -28.04
N ARG A 184 1.48 -7.25 -27.86
CA ARG A 184 2.78 -6.91 -27.26
C ARG A 184 2.63 -6.34 -25.85
N ALA A 185 3.72 -6.36 -25.09
CA ALA A 185 3.84 -5.66 -23.82
C ALA A 185 5.14 -4.86 -23.80
N VAL A 186 5.14 -3.68 -23.19
CA VAL A 186 6.38 -3.02 -22.80
C VAL A 186 6.73 -3.38 -21.36
N GLY A 187 7.94 -3.90 -21.18
CA GLY A 187 8.53 -4.27 -19.91
C GLY A 187 9.43 -3.16 -19.37
N LEU A 188 9.25 -2.75 -18.12
CA LEU A 188 10.16 -1.87 -17.39
C LEU A 188 10.79 -2.68 -16.26
N CYS A 189 12.10 -2.93 -16.34
CA CYS A 189 12.84 -3.76 -15.40
C CYS A 189 13.77 -2.91 -14.53
N PHE A 190 13.45 -2.81 -13.25
CA PHE A 190 14.25 -2.13 -12.24
C PHE A 190 15.15 -3.12 -11.53
N ARG A 191 16.46 -2.87 -11.48
CA ARG A 191 17.40 -3.66 -10.67
C ARG A 191 17.57 -2.98 -9.33
N MET A 192 17.45 -3.76 -8.26
CA MET A 192 17.64 -3.26 -6.90
C MET A 192 19.13 -3.31 -6.57
N THR A 193 19.70 -2.15 -6.28
CA THR A 193 21.11 -1.98 -5.89
C THR A 193 21.26 -1.45 -4.46
N ARG A 194 20.22 -1.57 -3.62
CA ARG A 194 20.22 -1.09 -2.21
C ARG A 194 21.37 -1.64 -1.34
N ASP A 195 21.87 -2.82 -1.69
CA ASP A 195 23.01 -3.47 -1.01
C ASP A 195 24.34 -3.33 -1.79
N ALA A 196 24.35 -2.54 -2.86
CA ALA A 196 25.55 -2.27 -3.64
C ALA A 196 26.50 -1.39 -2.84
N MET A 197 27.77 -1.78 -2.78
CA MET A 197 28.83 -1.02 -2.12
C MET A 197 29.58 -0.08 -3.10
N GLY A 198 29.29 -0.15 -4.40
CA GLY A 198 29.90 0.70 -5.43
C GLY A 198 29.14 2.02 -5.61
N ALA A 199 29.85 3.16 -5.58
CA ALA A 199 29.25 4.49 -5.69
C ALA A 199 28.48 4.72 -7.01
N GLU A 200 28.92 4.11 -8.11
CA GLU A 200 28.22 4.17 -9.40
C GLU A 200 26.91 3.36 -9.36
N GLU A 201 26.92 2.18 -8.72
CA GLU A 201 25.76 1.28 -8.60
C GLU A 201 24.65 1.85 -7.70
N LEU A 202 25.00 2.70 -6.73
CA LEU A 202 24.03 3.41 -5.86
C LEU A 202 23.14 4.38 -6.64
N LEU A 203 23.63 4.91 -7.76
CA LEU A 203 22.87 5.85 -8.60
C LEU A 203 22.07 5.14 -9.68
N GLU A 204 22.37 3.87 -10.01
CA GLU A 204 21.66 3.13 -11.07
C GLU A 204 20.21 2.78 -10.75
N GLU A 205 19.84 2.73 -9.45
CA GLU A 205 18.59 2.11 -8.97
C GLU A 205 17.28 2.65 -9.61
N PRO A 206 17.15 3.90 -10.09
CA PRO A 206 15.85 4.34 -10.57
C PRO A 206 15.75 4.34 -12.10
N VAL A 207 16.76 3.85 -12.85
CA VAL A 207 16.68 3.72 -14.33
C VAL A 207 16.27 2.30 -14.74
N PRO A 208 15.06 2.11 -15.32
CA PRO A 208 14.65 0.81 -15.80
C PRO A 208 15.33 0.42 -17.12
N GLU A 209 15.66 -0.85 -17.27
CA GLU A 209 15.83 -1.47 -18.60
C GLU A 209 14.46 -1.63 -19.25
N ILE A 210 14.28 -1.07 -20.46
CA ILE A 210 12.98 -1.11 -21.16
C ILE A 210 13.06 -2.01 -22.39
N LYS A 211 12.11 -2.93 -22.53
CA LYS A 211 12.02 -3.84 -23.69
C LYS A 211 10.58 -4.09 -24.09
N VAL A 212 10.32 -4.16 -25.39
CA VAL A 212 9.03 -4.66 -25.92
C VAL A 212 9.14 -6.18 -26.11
N VAL A 213 8.14 -6.91 -25.64
CA VAL A 213 8.07 -8.38 -25.71
C VAL A 213 6.74 -8.82 -26.30
N SER A 214 6.72 -10.04 -26.87
CA SER A 214 5.47 -10.69 -27.27
C SER A 214 4.65 -11.06 -26.03
N CYS A 215 3.39 -10.69 -26.00
CA CYS A 215 2.46 -10.94 -24.90
C CYS A 215 1.01 -11.00 -25.42
N PRO A 216 0.66 -12.08 -26.13
CA PRO A 216 -0.59 -12.16 -26.91
C PRO A 216 -1.84 -12.10 -26.03
N ASP A 217 -1.80 -12.70 -24.84
CA ASP A 217 -2.95 -12.82 -23.97
C ASP A 217 -2.60 -12.62 -22.48
N GLU A 218 -3.65 -12.61 -21.65
CA GLU A 218 -3.56 -12.44 -20.20
C GLU A 218 -2.77 -13.55 -19.52
N ARG A 219 -2.85 -14.77 -20.05
CA ARG A 219 -2.11 -15.92 -19.52
C ARG A 219 -0.61 -15.73 -19.71
N SER A 220 -0.20 -15.29 -20.90
CA SER A 220 1.19 -14.98 -21.25
C SER A 220 1.70 -13.82 -20.41
N TRP A 221 0.87 -12.80 -20.16
CA TRP A 221 1.19 -11.69 -19.28
C TRP A 221 1.50 -12.13 -17.85
N ARG A 222 0.62 -12.94 -17.23
CA ARG A 222 0.86 -13.48 -15.89
C ARG A 222 2.12 -14.34 -15.83
N GLN A 223 2.36 -15.16 -16.84
CA GLN A 223 3.57 -16.00 -16.91
C GLN A 223 4.85 -15.16 -17.03
N LEU A 224 4.86 -14.15 -17.90
CA LEU A 224 5.99 -13.23 -18.07
C LEU A 224 6.25 -12.45 -16.79
N LEU A 225 5.19 -11.92 -16.18
CA LEU A 225 5.27 -11.17 -14.93
C LEU A 225 5.83 -12.05 -13.80
N MET A 226 5.31 -13.27 -13.64
CA MET A 226 5.80 -14.23 -12.64
C MET A 226 7.26 -14.61 -12.87
N ALA A 227 7.62 -15.03 -14.09
CA ALA A 227 8.97 -15.50 -14.41
C ALA A 227 10.02 -14.39 -14.29
N SER A 228 9.63 -13.14 -14.57
CA SER A 228 10.55 -11.99 -14.54
C SER A 228 10.78 -11.44 -13.14
N ASN A 229 9.82 -11.62 -12.21
CA ASN A 229 9.91 -11.15 -10.82
C ASN A 229 10.33 -12.28 -9.85
N LYS A 230 10.45 -13.53 -10.31
CA LYS A 230 10.94 -14.64 -9.50
C LYS A 230 12.36 -14.37 -9.00
N SER A 231 12.59 -14.58 -7.70
CA SER A 231 13.91 -14.40 -7.09
C SER A 231 14.89 -15.47 -7.57
N LYS A 232 16.10 -15.05 -7.94
CA LYS A 232 17.23 -15.93 -8.23
C LYS A 232 18.35 -15.81 -7.17
N GLY A 233 17.97 -15.49 -5.93
CA GLY A 233 18.89 -15.26 -4.82
C GLY A 233 19.07 -13.78 -4.47
N TRP A 234 20.06 -13.49 -3.61
CA TRP A 234 20.34 -12.13 -3.11
C TRP A 234 20.98 -11.22 -4.16
N LYS A 235 21.89 -11.76 -4.98
CA LYS A 235 22.55 -11.00 -6.06
C LYS A 235 21.59 -10.77 -7.23
N GLY A 236 21.32 -9.51 -7.54
CA GLY A 236 20.56 -9.10 -8.72
C GLY A 236 19.05 -9.22 -8.57
N ARG A 237 18.51 -8.85 -7.41
CA ARG A 237 17.07 -8.64 -7.25
C ARG A 237 16.60 -7.61 -8.28
N LYS A 238 15.53 -7.94 -8.98
CA LYS A 238 14.93 -7.07 -9.98
C LYS A 238 13.42 -7.16 -9.88
N GLN A 239 12.75 -6.08 -10.22
CA GLN A 239 11.30 -6.03 -10.31
C GLN A 239 10.90 -5.48 -11.67
N VAL A 240 9.93 -6.13 -12.30
CA VAL A 240 9.55 -5.89 -13.69
C VAL A 240 8.05 -5.63 -13.78
N ILE A 241 7.70 -4.55 -14.47
CA ILE A 241 6.33 -4.19 -14.85
C ILE A 241 6.13 -4.55 -16.32
N PHE A 242 4.98 -5.09 -16.69
CA PHE A 242 4.59 -5.26 -18.10
C PHE A 242 3.27 -4.54 -18.36
N LEU A 243 3.26 -3.65 -19.36
CA LEU A 243 2.08 -2.89 -19.78
C LEU A 243 1.66 -3.32 -21.19
N ARG A 244 0.42 -3.82 -21.34
CA ARG A 244 -0.16 -4.26 -22.61
C ARG A 244 -1.22 -3.31 -23.15
N HIS A 245 -2.01 -2.72 -22.24
CA HIS A 245 -3.17 -1.90 -22.57
C HIS A 245 -3.54 -0.95 -21.42
N LEU A 246 -4.56 -0.11 -21.61
CA LEU A 246 -5.04 0.87 -20.64
C LEU A 246 -5.33 0.28 -19.25
N GLY A 247 -5.85 -0.96 -19.17
CA GLY A 247 -6.07 -1.63 -17.89
C GLY A 247 -4.80 -1.83 -17.04
N ASP A 248 -3.64 -2.04 -17.69
CA ASP A 248 -2.37 -2.17 -16.99
C ASP A 248 -1.83 -0.81 -16.54
N LEU A 249 -2.12 0.26 -17.29
CA LEU A 249 -1.82 1.62 -16.85
C LEU A 249 -2.64 2.02 -15.63
N GLU A 250 -3.92 1.64 -15.58
CA GLU A 250 -4.72 1.84 -14.37
C GLU A 250 -4.15 1.04 -13.20
N ARG A 251 -3.74 -0.23 -13.40
CA ARG A 251 -3.04 -1.01 -12.37
C ARG A 251 -1.74 -0.35 -11.91
N LEU A 252 -0.98 0.26 -12.82
CA LEU A 252 0.22 1.02 -12.50
C LEU A 252 -0.07 2.22 -11.59
N LYS A 253 -1.15 2.96 -11.87
CA LYS A 253 -1.58 4.07 -11.00
C LYS A 253 -1.96 3.59 -9.60
N HIS A 254 -2.66 2.46 -9.49
CA HIS A 254 -2.92 1.83 -8.19
C HIS A 254 -1.62 1.43 -7.48
N ALA A 255 -0.62 0.92 -8.21
CA ALA A 255 0.68 0.56 -7.64
C ALA A 255 1.45 1.78 -7.10
N VAL A 256 1.38 2.92 -7.79
CA VAL A 256 1.94 4.20 -7.31
C VAL A 256 1.26 4.65 -6.01
N LEU A 257 -0.08 4.61 -5.96
CA LEU A 257 -0.82 4.94 -4.74
C LEU A 257 -0.52 3.98 -3.58
N MET A 258 -0.44 2.69 -3.88
CA MET A 258 -0.12 1.66 -2.91
C MET A 258 1.24 1.93 -2.25
N LYS A 259 2.26 2.29 -3.03
CA LYS A 259 3.57 2.70 -2.52
C LYS A 259 3.44 3.89 -1.56
N LYS A 260 2.69 4.93 -1.91
CA LYS A 260 2.48 6.09 -1.03
C LYS A 260 1.78 5.71 0.27
N ILE A 261 0.71 4.91 0.20
CA ILE A 261 0.01 4.40 1.39
C ILE A 261 1.00 3.67 2.32
N ILE A 262 1.83 2.78 1.75
CA ILE A 262 2.79 2.00 2.52
C ILE A 262 3.80 2.92 3.21
N SER A 263 4.35 3.90 2.50
CA SER A 263 5.28 4.88 3.07
C SER A 263 4.64 5.72 4.19
N LEU A 264 3.38 6.14 4.03
CA LEU A 264 2.65 6.95 5.00
C LEU A 264 2.29 6.21 6.29
N ASN A 265 2.18 4.88 6.22
CA ASN A 265 1.81 4.01 7.34
C ASN A 265 3.00 3.22 7.90
N THR A 266 4.24 3.60 7.52
CA THR A 266 5.50 2.93 7.89
C THR A 266 5.57 1.50 7.34
N ALA A 267 6.41 1.27 6.32
CA ALA A 267 6.44 0.02 5.57
C ALA A 267 6.58 -1.24 6.46
N ASP A 268 7.54 -1.26 7.38
CA ASP A 268 7.83 -2.40 8.25
C ASP A 268 6.69 -2.69 9.26
N TYR A 269 5.85 -1.69 9.52
CA TYR A 269 4.68 -1.82 10.36
C TYR A 269 3.46 -2.26 9.56
N ILE A 270 3.07 -1.51 8.53
CA ILE A 270 1.80 -1.73 7.81
C ILE A 270 1.81 -3.04 7.04
N LEU A 271 2.96 -3.48 6.51
CA LEU A 271 3.07 -4.70 5.70
C LEU A 271 3.06 -5.99 6.52
N LYS A 272 2.73 -5.93 7.81
CA LYS A 272 2.50 -7.09 8.67
C LYS A 272 1.00 -7.40 8.75
N LEU A 273 0.61 -8.66 8.60
CA LEU A 273 -0.81 -9.06 8.60
C LEU A 273 -1.50 -8.72 9.92
N LYS A 274 -0.81 -8.91 11.04
CA LYS A 274 -1.30 -8.49 12.37
C LYS A 274 -1.60 -6.98 12.47
N ASN A 275 -1.04 -6.19 11.55
CA ASN A 275 -1.20 -4.75 11.52
C ASN A 275 -2.23 -4.24 10.52
N PHE A 276 -2.65 -5.07 9.57
CA PHE A 276 -3.71 -4.76 8.60
C PHE A 276 -5.00 -5.51 8.98
N THR A 277 -5.66 -5.02 10.04
CA THR A 277 -6.85 -5.64 10.63
C THR A 277 -8.06 -4.72 10.57
N ARG A 278 -9.25 -5.33 10.57
CA ARG A 278 -10.54 -4.61 10.54
C ARG A 278 -10.60 -3.54 11.65
N GLY A 279 -11.14 -2.38 11.30
CA GLY A 279 -11.32 -1.24 12.20
C GLY A 279 -10.10 -0.34 12.35
N ARG A 280 -8.90 -0.78 11.92
CA ARG A 280 -7.72 0.10 11.92
C ARG A 280 -7.83 1.18 10.84
N LEU A 281 -7.27 2.35 11.13
CA LEU A 281 -7.21 3.47 10.19
C LEU A 281 -5.95 3.37 9.33
N LEU A 282 -6.15 3.32 8.02
CA LEU A 282 -5.14 3.45 6.99
C LEU A 282 -5.03 4.93 6.60
N ARG A 283 -3.84 5.52 6.77
CA ARG A 283 -3.59 6.89 6.30
C ARG A 283 -3.56 6.89 4.77
N MET A 284 -4.38 7.73 4.16
CA MET A 284 -4.48 7.85 2.71
C MET A 284 -3.60 9.01 2.22
N PRO A 285 -2.95 8.88 1.06
CA PRO A 285 -2.22 9.98 0.45
C PRO A 285 -3.21 11.02 -0.06
N THR A 286 -2.87 12.30 0.15
CA THR A 286 -3.48 13.39 -0.62
C THR A 286 -2.72 13.46 -1.94
N VAL A 287 -3.42 13.23 -3.06
CA VAL A 287 -2.86 13.35 -4.41
C VAL A 287 -3.60 14.45 -5.12
N ARG A 288 -2.86 15.31 -5.81
CA ARG A 288 -3.39 16.37 -6.67
C ARG A 288 -3.08 16.05 -8.13
N GLU A 289 -3.86 16.61 -9.05
CA GLU A 289 -3.66 16.38 -10.49
C GLU A 289 -2.30 16.89 -10.99
N GLU A 290 -1.72 17.90 -10.33
CA GLU A 290 -0.40 18.43 -10.67
C GLU A 290 0.78 17.59 -10.19
N ASP A 291 0.54 16.63 -9.28
CA ASP A 291 1.62 15.85 -8.65
C ASP A 291 2.30 14.92 -9.67
N VAL A 292 3.62 15.01 -9.74
CA VAL A 292 4.45 14.16 -10.62
C VAL A 292 4.91 12.92 -9.85
N GLU A 293 4.69 11.75 -10.43
CA GLU A 293 4.88 10.48 -9.74
C GLU A 293 5.95 9.61 -10.39
N LEU A 294 6.96 9.25 -9.61
CA LEU A 294 8.05 8.40 -10.04
C LEU A 294 7.67 6.92 -10.01
N ILE A 295 7.87 6.24 -11.14
CA ILE A 295 7.83 4.78 -11.26
C ILE A 295 9.23 4.23 -10.98
N ASP A 296 9.34 3.43 -9.93
CA ASP A 296 10.59 2.78 -9.49
C ASP A 296 10.38 1.32 -9.05
N ALA A 297 11.40 0.69 -8.49
CA ALA A 297 11.38 -0.70 -8.04
C ALA A 297 10.29 -1.00 -6.99
N ASP A 298 9.96 -0.03 -6.13
CA ASP A 298 8.89 -0.18 -5.13
C ASP A 298 7.50 -0.16 -5.79
N VAL A 299 7.31 0.71 -6.79
CA VAL A 299 6.09 0.68 -7.64
C VAL A 299 6.01 -0.65 -8.38
N ALA A 300 7.12 -1.14 -8.94
CA ALA A 300 7.15 -2.43 -9.63
C ALA A 300 6.81 -3.61 -8.70
N THR A 301 7.28 -3.57 -7.44
CA THR A 301 6.89 -4.56 -6.41
C THR A 301 5.40 -4.49 -6.11
N CYS A 302 4.83 -3.29 -5.95
CA CYS A 302 3.40 -3.10 -5.74
C CYS A 302 2.58 -3.60 -6.94
N PHE A 303 3.05 -3.35 -8.17
CA PHE A 303 2.42 -3.81 -9.40
C PHE A 303 2.41 -5.35 -9.47
N TYR A 304 3.54 -5.99 -9.22
CA TYR A 304 3.66 -7.45 -9.19
C TYR A 304 2.72 -8.08 -8.14
N HIS A 305 2.77 -7.60 -6.90
CA HIS A 305 1.91 -8.11 -5.82
C HIS A 305 0.43 -7.74 -6.00
N SER A 306 0.09 -6.76 -6.84
CA SER A 306 -1.31 -6.48 -7.14
C SER A 306 -2.02 -7.65 -7.84
N GLU A 307 -1.30 -8.52 -8.54
CA GLU A 307 -1.86 -9.69 -9.23
C GLU A 307 -1.32 -11.00 -8.65
N LEU A 308 0.00 -11.12 -8.52
CA LEU A 308 0.70 -12.37 -8.24
C LEU A 308 1.18 -12.46 -6.77
N TYR A 309 0.37 -11.95 -5.84
CA TYR A 309 0.66 -11.99 -4.40
C TYR A 309 0.79 -13.41 -3.85
N TYR A 310 -0.04 -14.36 -4.33
CA TYR A 310 -0.01 -15.72 -3.81
C TYR A 310 1.22 -16.51 -4.28
N PRO A 311 1.61 -16.47 -5.58
CA PRO A 311 2.91 -16.98 -6.01
C PRO A 311 4.09 -16.35 -5.24
N ALA A 312 4.06 -15.03 -5.00
CA ALA A 312 5.09 -14.33 -4.22
C ALA A 312 5.16 -14.83 -2.77
N LEU A 313 4.00 -15.05 -2.13
CA LEU A 313 3.89 -15.64 -0.80
C LEU A 313 4.49 -17.05 -0.76
N GLN A 314 4.13 -17.89 -1.72
CA GLN A 314 4.64 -19.28 -1.80
C GLN A 314 6.17 -19.31 -1.96
N GLU A 315 6.71 -18.45 -2.81
CA GLU A 315 8.16 -18.33 -3.01
C GLU A 315 8.86 -17.89 -1.73
N ALA A 316 8.37 -16.83 -1.07
CA ALA A 316 8.93 -16.35 0.19
C ALA A 316 8.87 -17.43 1.28
N LEU A 317 7.74 -18.11 1.43
CA LEU A 317 7.58 -19.20 2.38
C LEU A 317 8.59 -20.33 2.13
N GLN A 318 8.80 -20.71 0.87
CA GLN A 318 9.78 -21.74 0.52
C GLN A 318 11.21 -21.32 0.87
N ILE A 319 11.60 -20.09 0.53
CA ILE A 319 12.94 -19.54 0.77
C ILE A 319 13.20 -19.44 2.28
N ASP A 320 12.29 -18.81 3.01
CA ASP A 320 12.45 -18.53 4.44
C ASP A 320 12.39 -19.81 5.26
N TYR A 321 11.55 -20.78 4.86
CA TYR A 321 11.53 -22.11 5.46
C TYR A 321 12.88 -22.80 5.35
N GLN A 322 13.48 -22.81 4.14
CA GLN A 322 14.78 -23.43 3.93
C GLN A 322 15.88 -22.71 4.74
N ALA A 323 15.83 -21.39 4.82
CA ALA A 323 16.78 -20.62 5.60
C ALA A 323 16.66 -20.89 7.10
N LEU A 324 15.44 -20.93 7.64
CA LEU A 324 15.21 -21.26 9.04
C LEU A 324 15.66 -22.70 9.33
N ARG A 325 15.37 -23.66 8.44
CA ARG A 325 15.82 -25.04 8.62
C ARG A 325 17.34 -25.14 8.72
N ARG A 326 18.06 -24.44 7.84
CA ARG A 326 19.54 -24.38 7.89
C ARG A 326 20.05 -23.70 9.16
N ALA A 327 19.41 -22.63 9.60
CA ALA A 327 19.78 -21.95 10.85
C ALA A 327 19.57 -22.85 12.10
N LEU A 328 18.61 -23.78 12.02
CA LEU A 328 18.33 -24.74 13.08
C LEU A 328 19.25 -25.97 13.07
N GLU A 329 19.94 -26.26 11.96
CA GLU A 329 20.83 -27.42 11.83
C GLU A 329 21.99 -27.33 12.83
N GLY A 330 22.14 -28.36 13.67
CA GLY A 330 23.13 -28.39 14.76
C GLY A 330 22.78 -27.54 15.99
N SER A 331 21.65 -26.81 15.97
CA SER A 331 21.20 -26.01 17.12
C SER A 331 20.40 -26.85 18.13
N PRO A 332 20.36 -26.46 19.42
CA PRO A 332 19.51 -27.12 20.42
C PRO A 332 18.00 -26.99 20.10
N TYR A 333 17.63 -26.02 19.25
CA TYR A 333 16.26 -25.74 18.84
C TYR A 333 15.79 -26.60 17.64
N GLY A 334 16.69 -27.29 16.96
CA GLY A 334 16.38 -28.08 15.76
C GLY A 334 15.75 -29.47 16.02
N LYS A 335 15.80 -29.96 17.26
CA LYS A 335 15.29 -31.29 17.64
C LYS A 335 13.78 -31.38 17.41
N GLY A 336 13.35 -32.36 16.61
CA GLY A 336 11.95 -32.61 16.27
C GLY A 336 11.41 -31.78 15.09
N ILE A 337 12.13 -30.78 14.60
CA ILE A 337 11.77 -30.01 13.39
C ILE A 337 12.53 -30.50 12.16
N ILE A 338 13.83 -30.79 12.30
CA ILE A 338 14.69 -31.21 11.18
C ILE A 338 14.57 -32.73 10.92
N HIS A 339 14.28 -33.50 11.96
CA HIS A 339 14.00 -34.93 11.93
C HIS A 339 12.64 -35.15 12.59
N PRO A 340 11.53 -35.12 11.82
CA PRO A 340 10.18 -35.26 12.36
C PRO A 340 9.91 -36.63 12.98
#